data_AF-A0A835TWU6-F1
#
_entry.id   AF-A0A835TWU6-F1
#
_cell.length_a   1.000
_cell.length_b   1.000
_cell.length_c   1.000
_cell.angle_alpha   90.00
_cell.angle_beta   90.00
_cell.angle_gamma   90.00
#
_symmetry.space_group_name_H-M   'P 1'
#
loop_
_entity.id
_entity.type
_entity.pdbx_description
1 polymer ?
#
loop_
_entity_poly.entity_id
_entity_poly.type
_entity_poly.pdbx_seq_one_letter_code
_entity_poly.pdbx_strand_id
1 'polypeptide(L)'
;MQASRLVELPYSSFDDDEDDDTAEQDPGVWYPDPPKLSPFSHCVRYLAFLWNLLFFLLGLLTLAVGVWGLLAKSPLPAGVPLSSDPMLLFVLAGLGASAVSLAGCLGAFRANPCLLRFFLGAVLAFGGLEVLGGLLLLLARRRLRDALRDLLLLCLLRYQDDPDLQFLVDEVQRNLQCCGLESYRDWESNP
;
A
#
# COMPACT_ATOMS: atom_id res chain seq x y z
N MET A 1 -22.35 27.97 25.48
CA MET A 1 -22.21 27.99 24.00
C MET A 1 -20.97 28.80 23.70
N GLN A 2 -19.84 28.13 23.48
CA GLN A 2 -18.55 28.76 23.26
C GLN A 2 -18.13 28.39 21.85
N ALA A 3 -18.32 29.32 20.92
CA ALA A 3 -17.91 29.15 19.54
C ALA A 3 -16.40 29.39 19.46
N SER A 4 -15.65 28.30 19.37
CA SER A 4 -14.23 28.32 19.04
C SER A 4 -14.07 28.99 17.67
N ARG A 5 -13.54 30.23 17.67
CA ARG A 5 -13.00 30.83 16.45
C ARG A 5 -11.85 29.97 15.99
N LEU A 6 -12.11 29.16 14.96
CA LEU A 6 -11.08 28.57 14.15
C LEU A 6 -10.28 29.73 13.56
N VAL A 7 -9.05 29.86 14.05
CA VAL A 7 -7.98 30.54 13.32
C VAL A 7 -7.80 29.73 12.05
N GLU A 8 -8.46 30.16 10.98
CA GLU A 8 -8.08 29.82 9.62
C GLU A 8 -6.65 30.31 9.45
N LEU A 9 -5.68 29.43 9.71
CA LEU A 9 -4.30 29.67 9.29
C LEU A 9 -4.34 29.74 7.77
N PRO A 10 -3.99 30.88 7.15
CA PRO A 10 -3.76 30.88 5.72
C PRO A 10 -2.59 29.93 5.51
N TYR A 11 -2.85 28.84 4.81
CA TYR A 11 -1.80 28.02 4.21
C TYR A 11 -1.07 28.96 3.25
N SER A 12 -0.02 29.60 3.74
CA SER A 12 0.78 30.55 3.01
C SER A 12 1.28 29.86 1.76
N SER A 13 0.89 30.44 0.64
CA SER A 13 1.45 30.21 -0.67
C SER A 13 2.97 30.16 -0.57
N PHE A 14 3.53 29.11 -1.18
CA PHE A 14 4.50 29.22 -2.27
C PHE A 14 4.97 30.67 -2.56
N ASP A 15 5.87 31.20 -1.73
CA ASP A 15 6.66 32.38 -2.05
C ASP A 15 8.06 32.13 -1.48
N ASP A 16 8.94 31.68 -2.39
CA ASP A 16 10.39 31.78 -2.24
C ASP A 16 10.73 33.26 -2.33
N ASP A 17 11.04 33.91 -1.21
CA ASP A 17 11.80 35.17 -1.23
C ASP A 17 12.79 35.15 -0.07
N GLU A 18 14.00 34.68 -0.41
CA GLU A 18 15.23 35.23 0.13
C GLU A 18 15.20 36.74 -0.11
N ASP A 19 14.80 37.54 0.87
CA ASP A 19 15.26 38.93 0.93
C ASP A 19 15.31 39.46 2.37
N ASP A 20 16.48 40.03 2.64
CA ASP A 20 16.90 40.82 3.77
C ASP A 20 15.95 42.01 3.97
N ASP A 21 15.39 42.20 5.17
CA ASP A 21 14.96 43.54 5.57
C ASP A 21 14.91 43.71 7.10
N THR A 22 15.79 44.60 7.54
CA THR A 22 15.93 45.15 8.89
C THR A 22 14.65 45.92 9.27
N ALA A 23 13.70 45.28 9.94
CA ALA A 23 12.52 45.97 10.47
C ALA A 23 12.82 46.63 11.83
N GLU A 24 12.81 47.96 11.84
CA GLU A 24 12.95 48.85 13.00
C GLU A 24 11.90 48.51 14.09
N GLN A 25 12.35 48.15 15.29
CA GLN A 25 11.51 47.61 16.36
C GLN A 25 10.94 48.73 17.26
N ASP A 26 9.61 48.91 17.24
CA ASP A 26 8.86 49.81 18.12
C ASP A 26 8.88 49.28 19.57
N PRO A 27 9.40 50.03 20.58
CA PRO A 27 9.81 49.48 21.88
C PRO A 27 8.67 49.12 22.87
N GLY A 28 7.41 49.06 22.44
CA GLY A 28 6.27 48.94 23.36
C GLY A 28 5.38 47.69 23.22
N VAL A 29 5.54 46.87 22.17
CA VAL A 29 4.58 45.81 21.85
C VAL A 29 5.28 44.47 21.66
N TRP A 30 5.08 43.55 22.60
CA TRP A 30 5.50 42.15 22.45
C TRP A 30 4.49 41.38 21.60
N TYR A 31 4.78 41.21 20.31
CA TYR A 31 4.14 40.17 19.51
C TYR A 31 4.93 38.86 19.70
N PRO A 32 4.29 37.72 20.02
CA PRO A 32 4.98 36.44 19.97
C PRO A 32 5.37 36.15 18.51
N ASP A 33 6.66 35.95 18.27
CA ASP A 33 7.15 35.57 16.94
C ASP A 33 6.43 34.29 16.46
N PRO A 34 5.92 34.25 15.23
CA PRO A 34 5.37 33.02 14.68
C PRO A 34 6.49 31.97 14.64
N PRO A 35 6.20 30.70 14.97
CA PRO A 35 7.21 29.66 14.99
C PRO A 35 7.86 29.52 13.61
N LYS A 36 9.14 29.91 13.50
CA LYS A 36 9.93 29.74 12.27
C LYS A 36 10.04 28.26 11.98
N LEU A 37 9.38 27.82 10.90
CA LEU A 37 9.39 26.42 10.48
C LEU A 37 10.79 26.08 9.95
N SER A 38 11.52 25.20 10.65
CA SER A 38 12.88 24.82 10.24
C SER A 38 12.91 24.20 8.83
N PRO A 39 14.00 24.36 8.04
CA PRO A 39 14.12 23.78 6.70
C PRO A 39 13.94 22.25 6.68
N PHE A 40 14.28 21.58 7.78
CA PHE A 40 14.00 20.16 8.01
C PHE A 40 12.51 19.80 7.84
N SER A 41 11.60 20.66 8.30
CA SER A 41 10.17 20.46 8.15
C SER A 41 9.70 20.58 6.69
N HIS A 42 10.38 21.38 5.87
CA HIS A 42 10.06 21.50 4.44
C HIS A 42 10.45 20.23 3.69
N CYS A 43 11.64 19.69 3.95
CA CYS A 43 12.09 18.41 3.39
C CYS A 43 11.13 17.26 3.75
N VAL A 44 10.72 17.16 5.02
CA VAL A 44 9.80 16.11 5.47
C VAL A 44 8.43 16.21 4.79
N ARG A 45 7.90 17.42 4.59
CA ARG A 45 6.62 17.63 3.89
C ARG A 45 6.71 17.22 2.42
N TYR A 46 7.80 17.60 1.74
CA TYR A 46 8.01 17.24 0.34
C TYR A 46 8.22 15.72 0.16
N LEU A 47 9.02 15.10 1.01
CA LEU A 47 9.21 13.64 1.02
C LEU A 47 7.90 12.90 1.31
N ALA A 48 7.11 13.36 2.28
CA ALA A 48 5.81 12.78 2.57
C ALA A 48 4.87 12.91 1.37
N PHE A 49 4.85 14.05 0.69
CA PHE A 49 4.05 14.24 -0.51
C PHE A 49 4.49 13.28 -1.64
N LEU A 50 5.78 13.22 -1.94
CA LEU A 50 6.34 12.34 -2.98
C LEU A 50 6.02 10.87 -2.71
N TRP A 51 6.18 10.42 -1.45
CA TRP A 51 5.93 9.05 -1.06
C TRP A 51 4.44 8.68 -1.14
N ASN A 52 3.55 9.59 -0.72
CA ASN A 52 2.10 9.41 -0.89
C ASN A 52 1.69 9.38 -2.37
N LEU A 53 2.31 10.21 -3.21
CA LEU A 53 2.06 10.19 -4.66
C LEU A 53 2.50 8.87 -5.28
N LEU A 54 3.67 8.36 -4.89
CA LEU A 54 4.17 7.06 -5.35
C LEU A 54 3.20 5.93 -4.97
N PHE A 55 2.76 5.88 -3.71
CA PHE A 55 1.78 4.87 -3.28
C PHE A 55 0.42 5.01 -3.96
N PHE A 56 0.00 6.23 -4.26
CA PHE A 56 -1.21 6.45 -5.05
C PHE A 56 -1.08 5.83 -6.44
N LEU A 57 0.03 6.07 -7.13
CA LEU A 57 0.28 5.48 -8.46
C LEU A 57 0.37 3.94 -8.42
N LEU A 58 1.05 3.39 -7.41
CA LEU A 58 1.10 1.94 -7.20
C LEU A 58 -0.29 1.37 -6.88
N GLY A 59 -1.08 2.06 -6.06
CA GLY A 59 -2.47 1.72 -5.76
C GLY A 59 -3.33 1.68 -7.02
N LEU A 60 -3.21 2.69 -7.89
CA LEU A 60 -3.93 2.72 -9.17
C LEU A 60 -3.48 1.58 -10.10
N LEU A 61 -2.19 1.27 -10.15
CA LEU A 61 -1.68 0.13 -10.93
C LEU A 61 -2.27 -1.19 -10.43
N THR A 62 -2.24 -1.44 -9.12
CA THR A 62 -2.82 -2.66 -8.53
C THR A 62 -4.33 -2.75 -8.77
N LEU A 63 -5.05 -1.63 -8.67
CA LEU A 63 -6.48 -1.55 -9.00
C LEU A 63 -6.72 -1.89 -10.47
N ALA A 64 -5.91 -1.34 -11.38
CA ALA A 64 -6.01 -1.61 -12.82
C ALA A 64 -5.77 -3.10 -13.13
N VAL A 65 -4.76 -3.72 -12.52
CA VAL A 65 -4.49 -5.15 -12.66
C VAL A 65 -5.65 -5.99 -12.12
N GLY A 66 -6.19 -5.64 -10.95
CA GLY A 66 -7.34 -6.34 -10.37
C GLY A 66 -8.58 -6.26 -11.26
N VAL A 67 -8.91 -5.05 -11.76
CA VAL A 67 -10.05 -4.86 -12.68
C VAL A 67 -9.81 -5.60 -13.98
N TRP A 68 -8.62 -5.53 -14.55
CA TRP A 68 -8.26 -6.27 -15.76
C TRP A 68 -8.42 -7.78 -15.55
N GLY A 69 -7.96 -8.32 -14.42
CA GLY A 69 -8.11 -9.74 -14.08
C GLY A 69 -9.56 -10.18 -13.93
N LEU A 70 -10.42 -9.34 -13.35
CA LEU A 70 -11.86 -9.61 -13.27
C LEU A 70 -12.53 -9.57 -14.65
N LEU A 71 -12.11 -8.67 -15.53
CA LEU A 71 -12.66 -8.55 -16.89
C LEU A 71 -12.18 -9.67 -17.82
N ALA A 72 -10.95 -10.15 -17.64
CA ALA A 72 -10.39 -11.26 -18.40
C ALA A 72 -11.02 -12.62 -18.04
N LYS A 73 -11.67 -12.71 -16.87
CA LYS A 73 -12.32 -13.92 -16.40
C LYS A 73 -13.65 -14.11 -17.13
N SER A 74 -13.78 -15.22 -17.88
CA SER A 74 -15.06 -15.64 -18.48
C SER A 74 -16.13 -15.78 -17.38
N PRO A 75 -17.43 -15.56 -17.65
CA PRO A 75 -18.47 -15.65 -16.62
C PRO A 75 -18.47 -17.06 -16.01
N LEU A 76 -18.03 -17.18 -14.76
CA LEU A 76 -18.02 -18.45 -14.05
C LEU A 76 -19.46 -18.95 -13.82
N PRO A 77 -19.67 -20.27 -13.86
CA PRO A 77 -20.95 -20.85 -13.46
C PRO A 77 -21.29 -20.42 -12.03
N ALA A 78 -22.56 -20.03 -11.84
CA ALA A 78 -23.11 -19.55 -10.57
C ALA A 78 -22.87 -20.58 -9.45
N GLY A 79 -22.03 -20.23 -8.48
CA GLY A 79 -21.79 -21.11 -7.31
C GLY A 79 -20.48 -20.89 -6.56
N VAL A 80 -19.50 -20.18 -7.12
CA VAL A 80 -18.23 -19.89 -6.42
C VAL A 80 -18.40 -18.65 -5.55
N PRO A 81 -18.09 -18.68 -4.24
CA PRO A 81 -18.16 -17.49 -3.40
C PRO A 81 -17.20 -16.44 -3.95
N LEU A 82 -17.75 -15.28 -4.31
CA LEU A 82 -17.02 -14.13 -4.86
C LEU A 82 -15.83 -13.70 -3.97
N SER A 83 -15.88 -14.06 -2.68
CA SER A 83 -14.89 -13.77 -1.65
C SER A 83 -13.53 -14.46 -1.85
N SER A 84 -13.42 -15.51 -2.65
CA SER A 84 -12.18 -16.29 -2.81
C SER A 84 -11.42 -15.98 -4.10
N ASP A 85 -11.85 -14.98 -4.87
CA ASP A 85 -11.14 -14.58 -6.09
C ASP A 85 -9.96 -13.66 -5.73
N PRO A 86 -8.70 -14.05 -6.01
CA PRO A 86 -7.55 -13.21 -5.74
C PRO A 86 -7.64 -11.85 -6.44
N MET A 87 -8.30 -11.76 -7.60
CA MET A 87 -8.44 -10.49 -8.33
C MET A 87 -9.34 -9.49 -7.60
N LEU A 88 -10.34 -9.96 -6.86
CA LEU A 88 -11.18 -9.10 -6.02
C LEU A 88 -10.35 -8.48 -4.88
N LEU A 89 -9.42 -9.25 -4.29
CA LEU A 89 -8.51 -8.73 -3.28
C LEU A 89 -7.60 -7.64 -3.83
N PHE A 90 -7.07 -7.79 -5.05
CA PHE A 90 -6.29 -6.74 -5.73
C PHE A 90 -7.11 -5.46 -5.94
N VAL A 91 -8.39 -5.58 -6.33
CA VAL A 91 -9.28 -4.42 -6.48
C VAL A 91 -9.52 -3.72 -5.14
N LEU A 92 -9.87 -4.46 -4.08
CA LEU A 92 -10.13 -3.87 -2.76
C LEU A 92 -8.88 -3.23 -2.16
N ALA A 93 -7.73 -3.90 -2.26
CA ALA A 93 -6.44 -3.40 -1.79
C ALA A 93 -6.02 -2.15 -2.58
N GLY A 94 -6.09 -2.20 -3.92
CA GLY A 94 -5.73 -1.08 -4.78
C GLY A 94 -6.62 0.14 -4.58
N LEU A 95 -7.94 -0.05 -4.43
CA LEU A 95 -8.89 1.01 -4.12
C LEU A 95 -8.60 1.64 -2.76
N GLY A 96 -8.41 0.82 -1.72
CA GLY A 96 -8.10 1.28 -0.37
C GLY A 96 -6.78 2.04 -0.30
N ALA A 97 -5.71 1.48 -0.88
CA ALA A 97 -4.40 2.11 -0.93
C ALA A 97 -4.44 3.44 -1.70
N SER A 98 -5.13 3.49 -2.84
CA SER A 98 -5.30 4.72 -3.63
C SER A 98 -6.07 5.79 -2.84
N ALA A 99 -7.16 5.41 -2.16
CA ALA A 99 -7.96 6.35 -1.37
C ALA A 99 -7.18 6.93 -0.18
N VAL A 100 -6.44 6.09 0.57
CA VAL A 100 -5.61 6.53 1.70
C VAL A 100 -4.48 7.43 1.22
N SER A 101 -3.82 7.07 0.12
CA SER A 101 -2.73 7.86 -0.47
C SER A 101 -3.23 9.20 -1.00
N LEU A 102 -4.42 9.24 -1.63
CA LEU A 102 -5.06 10.47 -2.07
C LEU A 102 -5.40 11.38 -0.89
N ALA A 103 -5.91 10.82 0.21
CA ALA A 103 -6.13 11.57 1.45
C ALA A 103 -4.82 12.12 2.04
N GLY A 104 -3.71 11.39 1.93
CA GLY A 104 -2.37 11.86 2.28
C GLY A 104 -1.90 13.04 1.42
N CYS A 105 -2.02 12.93 0.09
CA CYS A 105 -1.71 14.01 -0.85
C CYS A 105 -2.58 15.25 -0.61
N LEU A 106 -3.90 15.09 -0.50
CA LEU A 106 -4.84 16.18 -0.24
C LEU A 106 -4.66 16.78 1.16
N GLY A 107 -4.29 15.97 2.16
CA GLY A 107 -3.99 16.42 3.52
C GLY A 107 -2.73 17.28 3.57
N ALA A 108 -1.69 16.90 2.79
CA ALA A 108 -0.47 17.69 2.64
C ALA A 108 -0.74 19.04 1.95
N PHE A 109 -1.58 19.05 0.90
CA PHE A 109 -1.94 20.27 0.17
C PHE A 109 -2.92 21.18 0.88
N ARG A 110 -3.91 20.65 1.61
CA ARG A 110 -5.09 21.44 2.03
C ARG A 110 -5.07 21.90 3.48
N ALA A 111 -3.96 21.75 4.21
CA ALA A 111 -3.85 22.07 5.65
C ALA A 111 -5.03 21.56 6.51
N ASN A 112 -5.76 20.55 6.04
CA ASN A 112 -7.00 20.13 6.68
C ASN A 112 -6.67 19.11 7.78
N PRO A 113 -6.85 19.46 9.07
CA PRO A 113 -6.43 18.60 10.17
C PRO A 113 -7.25 17.30 10.25
N CYS A 114 -8.46 17.26 9.68
CA CYS A 114 -9.27 16.06 9.64
C CYS A 114 -8.68 15.00 8.69
N LEU A 115 -8.30 15.41 7.46
CA LEU A 115 -7.66 14.52 6.48
C LEU A 115 -6.32 13.99 7.00
N LEU A 116 -5.53 14.85 7.65
CA LEU A 116 -4.25 14.45 8.21
C LEU A 116 -4.41 13.42 9.34
N ARG A 117 -5.40 13.60 10.22
CA ARG A 117 -5.74 12.63 11.29
C ARG A 117 -6.22 11.30 10.71
N PHE A 118 -7.06 11.33 9.67
CA PHE A 118 -7.50 10.13 8.98
C PHE A 118 -6.32 9.38 8.37
N PHE A 119 -5.43 10.08 7.67
CA PHE A 119 -4.23 9.49 7.08
C PHE A 119 -3.33 8.84 8.14
N LEU A 120 -3.01 9.56 9.22
CA LEU A 120 -2.22 9.04 10.34
C LEU A 120 -2.89 7.81 10.98
N GLY A 121 -4.19 7.87 11.24
CA GLY A 121 -4.96 6.77 11.80
C GLY A 121 -4.96 5.53 10.89
N ALA A 122 -5.15 5.74 9.57
CA ALA A 122 -5.09 4.67 8.59
C ALA A 122 -3.71 4.02 8.55
N VAL A 123 -2.63 4.81 8.47
CA VAL A 123 -1.25 4.30 8.47
C VAL A 123 -0.94 3.50 9.75
N LEU A 124 -1.36 3.99 10.92
CA LEU A 124 -1.18 3.26 12.18
C LEU A 124 -1.98 1.96 12.22
N ALA A 125 -3.22 1.96 11.70
CA ALA A 125 -4.04 0.76 11.62
C ALA A 125 -3.43 -0.29 10.69
N PHE A 126 -2.98 0.12 9.49
CA PHE A 126 -2.29 -0.78 8.56
C PHE A 126 -0.98 -1.30 9.16
N GLY A 127 -0.15 -0.43 9.74
CA GLY A 127 1.08 -0.85 10.40
C GLY A 127 0.84 -1.83 11.55
N GLY A 128 -0.21 -1.61 12.35
CA GLY A 128 -0.61 -2.55 13.40
C GLY A 128 -1.07 -3.90 12.85
N LEU A 129 -1.83 -3.89 11.74
CA LEU A 129 -2.29 -5.10 11.07
C LEU A 129 -1.12 -5.89 10.45
N GLU A 130 -0.14 -5.21 9.85
CA GLU A 130 1.09 -5.81 9.31
C GLU A 130 1.91 -6.47 10.42
N VAL A 131 2.09 -5.81 11.56
CA VAL A 131 2.81 -6.39 12.71
C VAL A 131 2.06 -7.59 13.27
N LEU A 132 0.74 -7.50 13.43
CA LEU A 132 -0.07 -8.61 13.90
C LEU A 132 -0.06 -9.78 12.91
N GLY A 133 -0.21 -9.50 11.62
CA GLY A 133 -0.14 -10.48 10.54
C GLY A 133 1.23 -11.16 10.48
N GLY A 134 2.31 -10.39 10.60
CA GLY A 134 3.68 -10.91 10.68
C GLY A 134 3.88 -11.82 11.89
N LEU A 135 3.37 -11.43 13.06
CA LEU A 135 3.42 -12.28 14.26
C LEU A 135 2.63 -13.58 14.07
N LEU A 136 1.40 -13.49 13.56
CA LEU A 136 0.57 -14.66 13.26
C LEU A 136 1.24 -15.58 12.23
N LEU A 137 1.86 -15.01 11.19
CA LEU A 137 2.62 -15.74 10.17
C LEU A 137 3.80 -16.50 10.80
N LEU A 138 4.54 -15.87 11.72
CA LEU A 138 5.64 -16.51 12.42
C LEU A 138 5.15 -17.67 13.30
N LEU A 139 4.04 -17.48 14.01
CA LEU A 139 3.42 -18.53 14.83
C LEU A 139 2.88 -19.69 13.97
N ALA A 140 2.28 -19.37 12.83
CA ALA A 140 1.69 -20.34 11.89
C ALA A 140 2.69 -20.89 10.87
N ARG A 141 3.98 -20.52 10.92
CA ARG A 141 4.97 -20.82 9.87
C ARG A 141 5.05 -22.31 9.51
N ARG A 142 4.93 -23.20 10.49
CA ARG A 142 4.95 -24.66 10.23
C ARG A 142 3.69 -25.11 9.47
N ARG A 143 2.52 -24.72 9.98
CA ARG A 143 1.22 -25.02 9.34
C ARG A 143 1.16 -24.48 7.92
N LEU A 144 1.64 -23.25 7.70
CA LEU A 144 1.69 -22.65 6.38
C LEU A 144 2.65 -23.38 5.44
N ARG A 145 3.80 -23.83 5.94
CA ARG A 145 4.75 -24.63 5.16
C ARG A 145 4.12 -25.95 4.70
N ASP A 146 3.45 -26.65 5.60
CA ASP A 146 2.82 -27.93 5.28
C ASP A 146 1.69 -27.72 4.25
N ALA A 147 0.83 -26.73 4.46
CA ALA A 147 -0.23 -26.38 3.51
C ALA A 147 0.32 -25.96 2.12
N LEU A 148 1.41 -25.18 2.09
CA LEU A 148 2.07 -24.81 0.84
C LEU A 148 2.67 -26.03 0.14
N ARG A 149 3.26 -26.97 0.87
CA ARG A 149 3.78 -28.22 0.29
C ARG A 149 2.67 -29.02 -0.36
N ASP A 150 1.55 -29.22 0.35
CA ASP A 150 0.41 -29.95 -0.18
C ASP A 150 -0.16 -29.28 -1.45
N LEU A 151 -0.25 -27.94 -1.45
CA LEU A 151 -0.71 -27.17 -2.60
C LEU A 151 0.25 -27.29 -3.79
N LEU A 152 1.56 -27.18 -3.56
CA LEU A 152 2.58 -27.32 -4.61
C LEU A 152 2.62 -28.74 -5.20
N LEU A 153 2.44 -29.75 -4.36
CA LEU A 153 2.35 -31.14 -4.81
C LEU A 153 1.09 -31.36 -5.66
N LEU A 154 -0.05 -30.77 -5.28
CA LEU A 154 -1.25 -30.78 -6.10
C LEU A 154 -1.05 -30.06 -7.44
N CYS A 155 -0.32 -28.95 -7.47
CA CYS A 155 0.08 -28.28 -8.71
C CYS A 155 0.95 -29.16 -9.61
N LEU A 156 1.91 -29.91 -9.03
CA LEU A 156 2.73 -30.87 -9.80
C LEU A 156 1.89 -31.99 -10.40
N LEU A 157 0.95 -32.57 -9.64
CA LEU A 157 0.06 -33.63 -10.14
C LEU A 157 -0.88 -33.15 -11.25
N ARG A 158 -1.27 -31.87 -11.22
CA ARG A 158 -2.16 -31.25 -12.20
C ARG A 158 -1.40 -30.60 -13.36
N TYR A 159 -0.08 -30.75 -13.41
CA TYR A 159 0.78 -30.14 -14.42
C TYR A 159 0.31 -30.45 -15.85
N GLN A 160 -0.16 -31.68 -16.13
CA GLN A 160 -0.59 -32.04 -17.49
C GLN A 160 -1.93 -31.41 -17.92
N ASP A 161 -2.76 -30.97 -16.98
CA ASP A 161 -4.14 -30.57 -17.27
C ASP A 161 -4.26 -29.11 -17.76
N ASP A 162 -3.33 -28.24 -17.32
CA ASP A 162 -3.42 -26.80 -17.51
C ASP A 162 -2.13 -26.26 -18.19
N PRO A 163 -2.18 -25.79 -19.46
CA PRO A 163 -0.98 -25.34 -20.19
C PRO A 163 -0.30 -24.12 -19.54
N ASP A 164 -1.09 -23.27 -18.88
CA ASP A 164 -0.55 -22.15 -18.10
C ASP A 164 0.26 -22.62 -16.88
N LEU A 165 -0.18 -23.72 -16.26
CA LEU A 165 0.54 -24.34 -15.13
C LEU A 165 1.84 -24.98 -15.61
N GLN A 166 1.84 -25.57 -16.81
CA GLN A 166 3.06 -26.12 -17.40
C GLN A 166 4.11 -25.05 -17.59
N PHE A 167 3.74 -23.96 -18.25
CA PHE A 167 4.62 -22.83 -18.48
C PHE A 167 5.16 -22.26 -17.16
N LEU A 168 4.30 -22.07 -16.16
CA LEU A 168 4.69 -21.52 -14.87
C LEU A 168 5.69 -22.44 -14.12
N VAL A 169 5.40 -23.74 -14.04
CA VAL A 169 6.26 -24.70 -13.32
C VAL A 169 7.61 -24.85 -14.01
N ASP A 170 7.62 -24.93 -15.35
CA ASP A 170 8.85 -24.98 -16.15
C ASP A 170 9.72 -23.74 -15.93
N GLU A 171 9.12 -22.55 -15.95
CA GLU A 171 9.82 -21.29 -15.77
C GLU A 171 10.43 -21.18 -14.37
N VAL A 172 9.66 -21.56 -13.34
CA VAL A 172 10.16 -21.59 -11.96
C VAL A 172 11.31 -22.59 -11.81
N GLN A 173 11.18 -23.81 -12.35
CA GLN A 173 12.22 -24.83 -12.24
C GLN A 173 13.49 -24.46 -12.99
N ARG A 174 13.38 -23.86 -14.19
CA ARG A 174 14.55 -23.37 -14.95
C ARG A 174 15.25 -22.22 -14.23
N ASN A 175 14.49 -21.23 -13.72
CA ASN A 175 15.05 -20.06 -13.05
C ASN A 175 15.69 -20.40 -11.70
N LEU A 176 15.12 -21.34 -10.96
CA LEU A 176 15.64 -21.79 -9.66
C LEU A 176 16.59 -22.99 -9.77
N GLN A 177 16.79 -23.52 -10.98
CA GLN A 177 17.60 -24.72 -11.25
C GLN A 177 17.23 -25.92 -10.36
N CYS A 178 15.93 -26.11 -10.12
CA CYS A 178 15.39 -27.19 -9.30
C CYS A 178 14.49 -28.12 -10.12
N CYS A 179 14.17 -29.30 -9.59
CA CYS A 179 13.27 -30.27 -10.22
C CYS A 179 12.44 -30.98 -9.16
N GLY A 180 11.11 -30.85 -9.26
CA GLY A 180 10.18 -31.32 -8.24
C GLY A 180 10.09 -30.37 -7.04
N LEU A 181 9.39 -30.81 -5.98
CA LEU A 181 9.20 -30.04 -4.76
C LEU A 181 10.30 -30.32 -3.73
N GLU A 182 10.55 -31.60 -3.46
CA GLU A 182 11.66 -32.09 -2.62
C GLU A 182 12.70 -32.85 -3.45
N SER A 183 12.28 -33.53 -4.52
CA SER A 183 13.16 -34.35 -5.36
C SER A 183 12.61 -34.51 -6.77
N TYR A 184 13.48 -34.85 -7.72
CA TYR A 184 13.07 -35.20 -9.09
C TYR A 184 12.05 -36.37 -9.13
N ARG A 185 12.02 -37.19 -8.07
CA ARG A 185 11.08 -38.32 -7.94
C ARG A 185 9.62 -37.90 -7.75
N ASP A 186 9.36 -36.64 -7.39
CA ASP A 186 7.99 -36.13 -7.25
C ASP A 186 7.22 -36.20 -8.59
N TRP A 187 7.94 -36.29 -9.71
CA TRP A 187 7.37 -36.50 -11.03
C TRP A 187 6.96 -37.95 -11.33
N GLU A 188 7.42 -38.94 -10.55
CA GLU A 188 7.04 -40.35 -10.75
C GLU A 188 5.56 -40.62 -10.42
N SER A 189 4.94 -39.74 -9.61
CA SER A 189 3.51 -39.81 -9.29
C SER A 189 2.57 -39.21 -10.34
N ASN A 190 3.13 -38.60 -11.39
CA ASN A 190 2.33 -38.02 -12.47
C ASN A 190 1.89 -39.12 -13.45
N PRO A 191 0.60 -39.18 -13.84
CA PRO A 191 0.09 -40.19 -14.77
C PRO A 191 0.61 -40.04 -16.21
#